data_AF-A0A930H742-F1
#
_entry.id   AF-A0A930H742-F1
#
_cell.length_a   1.000
_cell.length_b   1.000
_cell.length_c   1.000
_cell.angle_alpha   90.00
_cell.angle_beta   90.00
_cell.angle_gamma   90.00
#
_symmetry.space_group_name_H-M   'P 1'
#
loop_
_entity.id
_entity.type
_entity.pdbx_description
1 polymer ?
#
loop_
_entity_poly.entity_id
_entity_poly.type
_entity_poly.pdbx_seq_one_letter_code
_entity_poly.pdbx_strand_id
1 'polypeptide(L)'
;MRKILTIIMLTLLLTVSCGKPEAQKILEKDLNALQSGEITNITGISPNSKEFSNTNSEMSAAFANAYKKLTYKVTKTKVEGDTATMNVDLKIPELASYFPEYFQKAMELRFSTLNGKEEDIEAKIKNLAKEFFEEKLNSKDLKYFEKNVEVVFKKEGNEWKFDEGNSKNKDFLDGLTLGFASILEKINKDNKNDGK
;
A
#
# COMPACT_ATOMS: atom_id res chain seq x y z
N MET A 1 32.50 44.21 -14.98
CA MET A 1 32.43 43.29 -13.82
C MET A 1 31.01 43.02 -13.31
N ARG A 2 30.12 44.04 -13.16
CA ARG A 2 28.74 43.81 -12.69
C ARG A 2 27.90 42.83 -13.51
N LYS A 3 28.01 42.84 -14.85
CA LYS A 3 27.21 41.96 -15.74
C LYS A 3 27.65 40.48 -15.75
N ILE A 4 28.92 40.20 -15.42
CA ILE A 4 29.46 38.83 -15.36
C ILE A 4 29.08 38.17 -14.02
N LEU A 5 29.06 38.96 -12.93
CA LEU A 5 28.60 38.49 -11.61
C LEU A 5 27.13 38.05 -11.64
N THR A 6 26.27 38.78 -12.36
CA THR A 6 24.84 38.44 -12.48
C THR A 6 24.60 37.15 -13.24
N ILE A 7 25.42 36.86 -14.26
CA ILE A 7 25.31 35.63 -15.07
C ILE A 7 25.75 34.40 -14.27
N ILE A 8 26.84 34.50 -13.49
CA ILE A 8 27.34 33.41 -12.65
C ILE A 8 26.34 33.09 -11.52
N MET A 9 25.71 34.10 -10.93
CA MET A 9 24.70 33.91 -9.88
C MET A 9 23.39 33.31 -10.41
N LEU A 10 23.06 33.53 -11.70
CA LEU A 10 21.88 32.98 -12.36
C LEU A 10 22.08 31.52 -12.79
N THR A 11 23.31 31.13 -13.17
CA THR A 11 23.65 29.72 -13.46
C THR A 11 23.82 28.86 -12.21
N LEU A 12 24.05 29.46 -11.04
CA LEU A 12 24.23 28.74 -9.77
C LEU A 12 22.91 28.27 -9.12
N LEU A 13 21.75 28.66 -9.68
CA LEU A 13 20.44 28.24 -9.19
C LEU A 13 19.98 26.88 -9.76
N LEU A 14 20.76 26.23 -10.64
CA LEU A 14 20.41 24.92 -11.21
C LEU A 14 21.18 23.74 -10.57
N THR A 15 21.99 23.98 -9.53
CA THR A 15 22.72 22.92 -8.82
C THR A 15 22.21 22.75 -7.40
N VAL A 16 20.92 22.46 -7.26
CA VAL A 16 20.34 21.75 -6.11
C VAL A 16 19.70 20.51 -6.72
N SER A 17 20.05 19.27 -6.41
CA SER A 17 20.59 18.69 -5.19
C SER A 17 21.15 17.32 -5.58
N CYS A 18 22.37 16.97 -5.15
CA CYS A 18 22.90 15.61 -5.27
C CYS A 18 22.22 14.62 -4.29
N GLY A 19 21.16 15.06 -3.59
CA GLY A 19 20.33 14.24 -2.70
C GLY A 19 18.96 13.91 -3.30
N LYS A 20 18.39 12.78 -2.86
CA LYS A 20 17.05 12.31 -3.25
C LYS A 20 15.98 13.39 -3.04
N PRO A 21 15.02 13.58 -3.98
CA PRO A 21 13.90 14.49 -3.80
C PRO A 21 13.09 14.20 -2.54
N GLU A 22 12.48 15.22 -1.94
CA GLU A 22 11.78 15.08 -0.65
C GLU A 22 10.61 14.10 -0.71
N ALA A 23 9.81 14.12 -1.79
CA ALA A 23 8.74 13.14 -2.03
C ALA A 23 9.26 11.69 -2.04
N GLN A 24 10.45 11.46 -2.61
CA GLN A 24 11.09 10.14 -2.59
C GLN A 24 11.48 9.72 -1.17
N LYS A 25 12.01 10.65 -0.36
CA LYS A 25 12.35 10.34 1.04
C LYS A 25 11.11 9.96 1.85
N ILE A 26 9.98 10.65 1.63
CA ILE A 26 8.71 10.35 2.29
C ILE A 26 8.24 8.94 1.92
N LEU A 27 8.23 8.62 0.62
CA LEU A 27 7.88 7.29 0.13
C LEU A 27 8.77 6.20 0.73
N GLU A 28 10.09 6.37 0.66
CA GLU A 28 11.06 5.39 1.19
C GLU A 28 10.90 5.20 2.70
N LYS A 29 10.68 6.28 3.45
CA LYS A 29 10.44 6.22 4.89
C LYS A 29 9.22 5.37 5.22
N ASP A 30 8.09 5.63 4.56
CA ASP A 30 6.84 4.94 4.83
C ASP A 30 6.90 3.46 4.40
N LEU A 31 7.53 3.15 3.25
CA LEU A 31 7.75 1.76 2.82
C LEU A 31 8.70 1.00 3.75
N ASN A 32 9.74 1.65 4.27
CA ASN A 32 10.63 1.07 5.27
C ASN A 32 9.89 0.81 6.59
N ALA A 33 9.00 1.72 7.00
CA ALA A 33 8.17 1.55 8.20
C ALA A 33 7.21 0.36 8.07
N LEU A 34 6.60 0.16 6.88
CA LEU A 34 5.82 -1.03 6.58
C LEU A 34 6.67 -2.31 6.66
N GLN A 35 7.86 -2.28 6.08
CA GLN A 35 8.78 -3.43 6.09
C GLN A 35 9.28 -3.79 7.49
N SER A 36 9.49 -2.80 8.37
CA SER A 36 9.92 -3.03 9.76
C SER A 36 8.76 -3.36 10.71
N GLY A 37 7.52 -3.08 10.32
CA GLY A 37 6.34 -3.18 11.18
C GLY A 37 6.15 -1.97 12.10
N GLU A 38 6.88 -0.88 11.90
CA GLU A 38 6.77 0.39 12.62
C GLU A 38 5.64 1.28 12.04
N ILE A 39 4.43 0.73 12.00
CA ILE A 39 3.27 1.36 11.32
C ILE A 39 2.87 2.75 11.87
N THR A 40 3.33 3.12 13.07
CA THR A 40 3.16 4.47 13.65
C THR A 40 3.95 5.56 12.91
N ASN A 41 4.94 5.18 12.09
CA ASN A 41 5.84 6.09 11.39
C ASN A 41 5.37 6.41 9.96
N ILE A 42 4.25 5.83 9.51
CA ILE A 42 3.62 6.08 8.21
C ILE A 42 2.84 7.39 8.25
N THR A 43 3.17 8.32 7.36
CA THR A 43 2.62 9.70 7.42
C THR A 43 2.35 10.31 6.04
N GLY A 44 2.92 9.75 4.98
CA GLY A 44 2.91 10.33 3.64
C GLY A 44 2.02 9.59 2.65
N ILE A 45 1.92 8.26 2.72
CA ILE A 45 1.15 7.42 1.77
C ILE A 45 -0.28 7.14 2.24
N SER A 46 -0.56 7.37 3.53
CA SER A 46 -1.91 7.33 4.07
C SER A 46 -2.06 8.40 5.15
N PRO A 47 -2.89 9.44 4.95
CA PRO A 47 -3.23 10.41 5.98
C PRO A 47 -4.07 9.77 7.11
N ASN A 48 -4.66 8.59 6.87
CA ASN A 48 -5.40 7.77 7.84
C ASN A 48 -4.62 6.50 8.22
N SER A 49 -3.40 6.65 8.73
CA SER A 49 -2.58 5.56 9.30
C SER A 49 -3.33 4.65 10.30
N LYS A 50 -4.45 5.14 10.86
CA LYS A 50 -5.42 4.39 11.68
C LYS A 50 -6.05 3.17 10.99
N GLU A 51 -6.20 3.15 9.66
CA GLU A 51 -6.70 1.97 8.93
C GLU A 51 -5.66 0.85 8.85
N PHE A 52 -4.37 1.19 8.71
CA PHE A 52 -3.26 0.24 8.83
C PHE A 52 -3.02 -0.22 10.27
N SER A 53 -3.37 0.63 11.25
CA SER A 53 -3.07 0.43 12.67
C SER A 53 -4.24 -0.06 13.53
N ASN A 54 -5.32 -0.61 12.96
CA ASN A 54 -6.29 -1.38 13.74
C ASN A 54 -5.68 -2.74 14.13
N THR A 55 -4.69 -2.68 15.00
CA THR A 55 -3.84 -3.76 15.53
C THR A 55 -4.56 -4.70 16.51
N ASN A 56 -5.85 -4.47 16.79
CA ASN A 56 -6.64 -5.30 17.71
C ASN A 56 -7.42 -6.43 17.00
N SER A 57 -7.15 -6.71 15.73
CA SER A 57 -7.75 -7.86 15.03
C SER A 57 -6.68 -8.90 14.69
N GLU A 58 -7.02 -10.19 14.78
CA GLU A 58 -6.09 -11.28 14.43
C GLU A 58 -5.66 -11.23 12.94
N MET A 59 -6.50 -10.63 12.09
CA MET A 59 -6.19 -10.30 10.69
C MET A 59 -5.06 -9.27 10.55
N SER A 60 -4.90 -8.37 11.53
CA SER A 60 -3.83 -7.37 11.54
C SER A 60 -2.43 -7.98 11.67
N ALA A 61 -2.29 -9.13 12.35
CA ALA A 61 -1.01 -9.83 12.48
C ALA A 61 -0.54 -10.44 11.15
N ALA A 62 -1.45 -11.09 10.41
CA ALA A 62 -1.15 -11.61 9.08
C ALA A 62 -0.76 -10.49 8.11
N PHE A 63 -1.47 -9.36 8.13
CA PHE A 63 -1.13 -8.22 7.27
C PHE A 63 0.22 -7.61 7.63
N ALA A 64 0.51 -7.43 8.92
CA ALA A 64 1.83 -6.99 9.38
C ALA A 64 2.96 -7.93 8.90
N ASN A 65 2.75 -9.24 8.96
CA ASN A 65 3.71 -10.22 8.46
C ASN A 65 3.83 -10.20 6.92
N ALA A 66 2.77 -9.86 6.19
CA ALA A 66 2.82 -9.65 4.75
C ALA A 66 3.68 -8.41 4.41
N TYR A 67 3.50 -7.29 5.12
CA TYR A 67 4.29 -6.08 4.90
C TYR A 67 5.78 -6.27 5.20
N LYS A 68 6.15 -7.11 6.17
CA LYS A 68 7.56 -7.47 6.41
C LYS A 68 8.23 -8.17 5.21
N LYS A 69 7.45 -8.79 4.32
CA LYS A 69 7.93 -9.42 3.08
C LYS A 69 7.92 -8.45 1.89
N LEU A 70 7.47 -7.21 2.07
CA LEU A 70 7.58 -6.17 1.05
C LEU A 70 9.06 -5.93 0.73
N THR A 71 9.36 -5.81 -0.56
CA THR A 71 10.63 -5.31 -1.07
C THR A 71 10.32 -4.28 -2.14
N TYR A 72 11.16 -3.26 -2.23
CA TYR A 72 10.96 -2.21 -3.22
C TYR A 72 12.27 -1.59 -3.68
N LYS A 73 12.24 -0.98 -4.87
CA LYS A 73 13.32 -0.16 -5.41
C LYS A 73 12.75 1.00 -6.20
N VAL A 74 13.06 2.23 -5.78
CA VAL A 74 12.80 3.42 -6.59
C VAL A 74 13.81 3.45 -7.74
N THR A 75 13.36 3.24 -8.98
CA THR A 75 14.22 3.17 -10.18
C THR A 75 14.38 4.51 -10.87
N LYS A 76 13.39 5.39 -10.73
CA LYS A 76 13.41 6.73 -11.32
C LYS A 76 12.58 7.67 -10.47
N THR A 77 13.03 8.92 -10.36
CA THR A 77 12.28 10.02 -9.76
C THR A 77 12.32 11.21 -10.69
N LYS A 78 11.16 11.80 -10.98
CA LYS A 78 11.00 13.00 -11.81
C LYS A 78 10.20 14.03 -11.02
N VAL A 79 10.70 15.27 -10.94
CA VAL A 79 9.99 16.38 -10.32
C VAL A 79 9.73 17.44 -11.38
N GLU A 80 8.46 17.79 -11.58
CA GLU A 80 8.01 18.79 -12.56
C GLU A 80 7.03 19.73 -11.87
N GLY A 81 7.50 20.93 -11.54
CA GLY A 81 6.73 21.90 -10.76
C GLY A 81 6.29 21.31 -9.42
N ASP A 82 4.98 21.27 -9.21
CA ASP A 82 4.34 20.76 -7.98
C ASP A 82 3.99 19.27 -8.05
N THR A 83 4.57 18.52 -9.00
CA THR A 83 4.35 17.06 -9.13
C THR A 83 5.67 16.32 -9.05
N ALA A 84 5.69 15.24 -8.27
CA ALA A 84 6.79 14.28 -8.24
C ALA A 84 6.25 12.91 -8.64
N THR A 85 6.88 12.27 -9.62
CA THR A 85 6.54 10.92 -10.09
C THR A 85 7.72 10.01 -9.90
N MET A 86 7.49 8.88 -9.26
CA MET A 86 8.49 7.86 -8.97
C MET A 86 8.09 6.54 -9.62
N ASN A 87 9.04 5.87 -10.28
CA ASN A 87 8.85 4.48 -10.70
C ASN A 87 9.42 3.58 -9.61
N VAL A 88 8.63 2.62 -9.16
CA VAL A 88 8.96 1.74 -8.05
C VAL A 88 8.79 0.31 -8.50
N ASP A 89 9.87 -0.47 -8.50
CA ASP A 89 9.75 -1.92 -8.54
C ASP A 89 9.21 -2.34 -7.17
N LEU A 90 7.96 -2.78 -7.11
CA LEU A 90 7.29 -3.18 -5.88
C LEU A 90 7.01 -4.68 -5.93
N LYS A 91 7.44 -5.38 -4.88
CA LYS A 91 7.11 -6.78 -4.64
C LYS A 91 6.58 -6.96 -3.23
N ILE A 92 5.32 -7.38 -3.12
CA ILE A 92 4.62 -7.58 -1.85
C ILE A 92 3.65 -8.77 -1.97
N PRO A 93 3.39 -9.55 -0.89
CA PRO A 93 2.41 -10.63 -0.96
C PRO A 93 1.02 -10.18 -1.43
N GLU A 94 0.37 -10.98 -2.27
CA GLU A 94 -0.97 -10.72 -2.80
C GLU A 94 -2.01 -11.60 -2.09
N LEU A 95 -2.38 -11.21 -0.86
CA LEU A 95 -3.30 -12.00 -0.03
C LEU A 95 -4.71 -12.08 -0.61
N ALA A 96 -5.14 -11.05 -1.34
CA ALA A 96 -6.45 -10.99 -1.99
C ALA A 96 -6.71 -12.18 -2.94
N SER A 97 -5.66 -12.72 -3.56
CA SER A 97 -5.76 -13.87 -4.45
C SER A 97 -6.25 -15.16 -3.76
N TYR A 98 -6.14 -15.24 -2.42
CA TYR A 98 -6.61 -16.36 -1.60
C TYR A 98 -7.97 -16.09 -0.95
N PHE A 99 -8.53 -14.88 -1.10
CA PHE A 99 -9.80 -14.51 -0.49
C PHE A 99 -10.97 -15.44 -0.88
N PRO A 100 -11.10 -15.93 -2.13
CA PRO A 100 -12.18 -16.87 -2.47
C PRO A 100 -12.11 -18.19 -1.68
N GLU A 101 -10.90 -18.74 -1.49
CA GLU A 101 -10.68 -19.97 -0.72
C GLU A 101 -10.97 -19.74 0.78
N TYR A 102 -10.50 -18.61 1.32
CA TYR A 102 -10.83 -18.20 2.69
C TYR A 102 -12.34 -18.06 2.89
N PHE A 103 -13.02 -17.37 1.97
CA PHE A 103 -14.45 -17.12 2.04
C PHE A 103 -15.25 -18.43 2.02
N GLN A 104 -14.86 -19.40 1.20
CA GLN A 104 -15.48 -20.72 1.18
C GLN A 104 -15.34 -21.43 2.55
N LYS A 105 -14.13 -21.47 3.13
CA LYS A 105 -13.91 -22.07 4.45
C LYS A 105 -14.68 -21.36 5.57
N ALA A 106 -14.76 -20.03 5.50
CA ALA A 106 -15.52 -19.22 6.45
C ALA A 106 -17.02 -19.52 6.38
N MET A 107 -17.56 -19.70 5.17
CA MET A 107 -18.95 -20.09 4.95
C MET A 107 -19.23 -21.52 5.45
N GLU A 108 -18.36 -22.49 5.16
CA GLU A 108 -18.47 -23.87 5.67
C GLU A 108 -18.48 -23.91 7.21
N LEU A 109 -17.64 -23.11 7.85
CA LEU A 109 -17.60 -22.98 9.31
C LEU A 109 -18.90 -22.38 9.88
N ARG A 110 -19.44 -21.34 9.22
CA ARG A 110 -20.74 -20.75 9.58
C ARG A 110 -21.87 -21.77 9.42
N PHE A 111 -21.92 -22.50 8.30
CA PHE A 111 -22.93 -23.54 8.06
C PHE A 111 -22.85 -24.72 9.03
N SER A 112 -21.65 -25.17 9.39
CA SER A 112 -21.48 -26.28 10.36
C SER A 112 -21.79 -25.88 11.81
N THR A 113 -21.86 -24.57 12.09
CA THR A 113 -22.11 -24.02 13.44
C THR A 113 -23.42 -23.22 13.50
N LEU A 114 -24.39 -23.46 12.60
CA LEU A 114 -25.66 -22.70 12.52
C LEU A 114 -26.46 -22.62 13.84
N ASN A 115 -26.30 -23.62 14.72
CA ASN A 115 -26.98 -23.68 16.02
C ASN A 115 -26.10 -23.13 17.17
N GLY A 116 -24.90 -22.61 16.88
CA GLY A 116 -24.00 -22.03 17.87
C GLY A 116 -24.36 -20.58 18.24
N LYS A 117 -23.76 -20.07 19.31
CA LYS A 117 -23.88 -18.65 19.67
C LYS A 117 -23.05 -17.81 18.69
N GLU A 118 -23.60 -16.70 18.19
CA GLU A 118 -22.94 -15.85 17.19
C GLU A 118 -21.51 -15.43 17.60
N GLU A 119 -21.33 -15.04 18.87
CA GLU A 119 -20.01 -14.67 19.42
C GLU A 119 -18.96 -15.78 19.26
N ASP A 120 -19.34 -17.04 19.46
CA ASP A 120 -18.44 -18.19 19.30
C ASP A 120 -18.07 -18.39 17.82
N ILE A 121 -19.03 -18.17 16.91
CA ILE A 121 -18.77 -18.33 15.48
C ILE A 121 -17.89 -17.18 14.95
N GLU A 122 -18.09 -15.95 15.41
CA GLU A 122 -17.20 -14.82 15.10
C GLU A 122 -15.77 -15.10 15.55
N ALA A 123 -15.57 -15.56 16.79
CA ALA A 123 -14.24 -15.89 17.29
C ALA A 123 -13.57 -17.00 16.47
N LYS A 124 -14.32 -18.02 16.06
CA LYS A 124 -13.80 -19.09 15.18
C LYS A 124 -13.44 -18.58 13.77
N ILE A 125 -14.23 -17.67 13.20
CA ILE A 125 -13.89 -17.06 11.89
C ILE A 125 -12.64 -16.19 11.98
N LYS A 126 -12.47 -15.42 13.05
CA LYS A 126 -11.27 -14.59 13.25
C LYS A 126 -10.01 -15.47 13.35
N ASN A 127 -10.08 -16.55 14.13
CA ASN A 127 -9.00 -17.53 14.23
C ASN A 127 -8.70 -18.21 12.88
N LEU A 128 -9.76 -18.63 12.16
CA LEU A 128 -9.61 -19.19 10.81
C LEU A 128 -8.89 -18.21 9.88
N ALA A 129 -9.24 -16.92 9.90
CA ALA A 129 -8.59 -15.91 9.07
C ALA A 129 -7.10 -15.80 9.38
N LYS A 130 -6.76 -15.74 10.67
CA LYS A 130 -5.38 -15.68 11.12
C LYS A 130 -4.57 -16.89 10.64
N GLU A 131 -5.02 -18.09 10.99
CA GLU A 131 -4.33 -19.33 10.65
C GLU A 131 -4.19 -19.49 9.14
N PHE A 132 -5.27 -19.24 8.39
CA PHE A 132 -5.28 -19.36 6.94
C PHE A 132 -4.25 -18.44 6.28
N PHE A 133 -4.24 -17.15 6.60
CA PHE A 133 -3.32 -16.22 5.96
C PHE A 133 -1.88 -16.38 6.46
N GLU A 134 -1.66 -16.76 7.73
CA GLU A 134 -0.34 -17.12 8.23
C GLU A 134 0.22 -18.36 7.52
N GLU A 135 -0.60 -19.38 7.26
CA GLU A 135 -0.22 -20.56 6.47
C GLU A 135 0.17 -20.16 5.05
N LYS A 136 -0.67 -19.38 4.35
CA LYS A 136 -0.36 -18.92 2.98
C LYS A 136 0.94 -18.11 2.94
N LEU A 137 1.16 -17.21 3.91
CA LEU A 137 2.39 -16.41 4.00
C LEU A 137 3.65 -17.24 4.20
N ASN A 138 3.55 -18.42 4.81
CA ASN A 138 4.66 -19.34 5.02
C ASN A 138 4.80 -20.39 3.91
N SER A 139 3.87 -20.42 2.96
CA SER A 139 3.88 -21.38 1.87
C SER A 139 4.92 -21.07 0.80
N LYS A 140 5.38 -22.12 0.12
CA LYS A 140 6.32 -22.02 -1.02
C LYS A 140 5.67 -21.44 -2.27
N ASP A 141 4.35 -21.52 -2.38
CA ASP A 141 3.54 -21.00 -3.48
C ASP A 141 2.90 -19.64 -3.16
N LEU A 142 3.46 -18.90 -2.18
CA LEU A 142 3.02 -17.55 -1.86
C LEU A 142 3.05 -16.68 -3.12
N LYS A 143 1.89 -16.12 -3.46
CA LYS A 143 1.71 -15.20 -4.58
C LYS A 143 2.15 -13.79 -4.19
N TYR A 144 2.72 -13.11 -5.17
CA TYR A 144 3.21 -11.74 -5.03
C TYR A 144 2.57 -10.85 -6.08
N PHE A 145 2.21 -9.66 -5.66
CA PHE A 145 2.12 -8.51 -6.52
C PHE A 145 3.55 -8.07 -6.82
N GLU A 146 4.01 -8.23 -8.05
CA GLU A 146 5.37 -7.87 -8.49
C GLU A 146 5.27 -7.06 -9.79
N LYS A 147 5.38 -5.73 -9.69
CA LYS A 147 5.24 -4.80 -10.82
C LYS A 147 6.16 -3.59 -10.65
N ASN A 148 6.51 -2.96 -11.77
CA ASN A 148 6.99 -1.57 -11.76
C ASN A 148 5.76 -0.64 -11.76
N VAL A 149 5.56 0.11 -10.69
CA VAL A 149 4.39 0.99 -10.50
C VAL A 149 4.82 2.46 -10.49
N GLU A 150 3.93 3.34 -10.93
CA GLU A 150 4.10 4.78 -10.76
C GLU A 150 3.54 5.22 -9.39
N VAL A 151 4.29 6.08 -8.71
CA VAL A 151 3.88 6.71 -7.45
C VAL A 151 3.97 8.22 -7.61
N VAL A 152 2.83 8.90 -7.49
CA VAL A 152 2.66 10.32 -7.71
C VAL A 152 2.39 11.02 -6.39
N PHE A 153 3.21 12.03 -6.13
CA PHE A 153 3.02 13.00 -5.04
C PHE A 153 2.75 14.37 -5.66
N LYS A 154 1.91 15.13 -4.97
CA LYS A 154 1.61 16.54 -5.30
C LYS A 154 2.11 17.44 -4.18
N LYS A 155 2.66 18.58 -4.55
CA LYS A 155 3.05 19.62 -3.61
C LYS A 155 1.85 20.46 -3.23
N GLU A 156 1.54 20.52 -1.95
CA GLU A 156 0.50 21.36 -1.37
C GLU A 156 1.16 22.36 -0.42
N GLY A 157 1.31 23.60 -0.90
CA GLY A 157 2.11 24.62 -0.20
C GLY A 157 3.58 24.22 -0.15
N ASN A 158 4.09 23.95 1.05
CA ASN A 158 5.48 23.54 1.27
C ASN A 158 5.65 22.02 1.48
N GLU A 159 4.57 21.24 1.48
CA GLU A 159 4.60 19.82 1.78
C GLU A 159 4.30 18.97 0.54
N TRP A 160 4.96 17.83 0.44
CA TRP A 160 4.65 16.81 -0.57
C TRP A 160 3.68 15.81 0.04
N LYS A 161 2.56 15.57 -0.64
CA LYS A 161 1.55 14.58 -0.23
C LYS A 161 1.30 13.57 -1.33
N PHE A 162 1.05 12.33 -0.93
CA PHE A 162 0.63 11.30 -1.87
C PHE A 162 -0.71 11.69 -2.52
N ASP A 163 -0.76 11.62 -3.85
CA ASP A 163 -1.93 12.06 -4.62
C ASP A 163 -2.91 10.89 -4.80
N GLU A 164 -3.68 10.56 -3.76
CA GLU A 164 -4.62 9.43 -3.75
C GLU A 164 -5.61 9.45 -4.93
N GLY A 165 -6.00 10.63 -5.40
CA GLY A 165 -6.91 10.80 -6.53
C GLY A 165 -6.27 10.56 -7.90
N ASN A 166 -4.94 10.40 -7.96
CA ASN A 166 -4.23 10.18 -9.22
C ASN A 166 -4.39 8.74 -9.69
N SER A 167 -4.99 8.55 -10.88
CA SER A 167 -5.16 7.22 -11.47
C SER A 167 -3.86 6.41 -11.62
N LYS A 168 -2.70 7.06 -11.72
CA LYS A 168 -1.40 6.39 -11.79
C LYS A 168 -1.02 5.65 -10.50
N ASN A 169 -1.55 6.09 -9.37
CA ASN A 169 -1.30 5.50 -8.06
C ASN A 169 -2.08 4.21 -7.81
N LYS A 170 -3.00 3.83 -8.69
CA LYS A 170 -3.91 2.70 -8.49
C LYS A 170 -3.18 1.38 -8.29
N ASP A 171 -2.21 1.03 -9.13
CA ASP A 171 -1.44 -0.21 -8.98
C ASP A 171 -0.61 -0.21 -7.68
N PHE A 172 -0.08 0.94 -7.28
CA PHE A 172 0.64 1.08 -6.01
C PHE A 172 -0.29 0.87 -4.81
N LEU A 173 -1.49 1.47 -4.83
CA LEU A 173 -2.52 1.27 -3.82
C LEU A 173 -3.03 -0.17 -3.77
N ASP A 174 -3.16 -0.82 -4.92
CA ASP A 174 -3.54 -2.24 -4.99
C ASP A 174 -2.48 -3.12 -4.33
N GLY A 175 -1.20 -2.89 -4.63
CA GLY A 175 -0.09 -3.56 -3.95
C GLY A 175 -0.09 -3.32 -2.44
N LEU A 176 -0.24 -2.06 -2.00
CA LEU A 176 -0.28 -1.72 -0.57
C LEU A 176 -1.49 -2.26 0.17
N THR A 177 -2.58 -2.54 -0.53
CA THR A 177 -3.76 -3.20 0.04
C THR A 177 -3.72 -4.72 -0.15
N LEU A 178 -2.55 -5.29 -0.47
CA LEU A 178 -2.35 -6.74 -0.67
C LEU A 178 -3.28 -7.32 -1.75
N GLY A 179 -3.68 -6.50 -2.73
CA GLY A 179 -4.57 -6.81 -3.86
C GLY A 179 -6.06 -6.60 -3.61
N PHE A 180 -6.46 -6.12 -2.42
CA PHE A 180 -7.87 -6.01 -2.05
C PHE A 180 -8.58 -4.82 -2.73
N ALA A 181 -7.87 -3.74 -3.06
CA ALA A 181 -8.47 -2.62 -3.79
C ALA A 181 -9.10 -3.07 -5.12
N SER A 182 -8.38 -3.90 -5.89
CA SER A 182 -8.89 -4.49 -7.14
C SER A 182 -10.14 -5.36 -6.94
N ILE A 183 -10.30 -6.04 -5.80
CA ILE A 183 -11.52 -6.81 -5.50
C ILE A 183 -12.70 -5.88 -5.21
N LEU A 184 -12.51 -4.87 -4.36
CA LEU A 184 -13.56 -3.93 -3.99
C LEU A 184 -14.09 -3.14 -5.20
N GLU A 185 -13.20 -2.76 -6.11
CA GLU A 185 -13.60 -2.10 -7.34
C GLU A 185 -14.46 -2.98 -8.26
N LYS A 186 -14.14 -4.28 -8.37
CA LYS A 186 -14.94 -5.24 -9.16
C LYS A 186 -16.35 -5.37 -8.57
N ILE A 187 -16.45 -5.58 -7.27
CA ILE A 187 -17.74 -5.67 -6.56
C ILE A 187 -18.57 -4.40 -6.78
N ASN A 188 -17.96 -3.22 -6.64
CA ASN A 188 -18.64 -1.94 -6.85
C ASN A 188 -19.09 -1.71 -8.30
N LYS A 189 -18.36 -2.27 -9.28
CA LYS A 189 -18.73 -2.19 -10.69
C LYS A 189 -19.89 -3.12 -11.02
N ASP A 190 -19.89 -4.34 -10.48
CA ASP A 190 -20.94 -5.33 -10.71
C ASP A 190 -22.28 -4.85 -10.11
N ASN A 191 -22.27 -4.31 -8.89
CA ASN A 191 -23.45 -3.70 -8.27
C ASN A 191 -24.05 -2.52 -9.04
N LYS A 192 -23.24 -1.80 -9.84
CA LYS A 192 -23.73 -0.70 -10.70
C LYS A 192 -24.34 -1.20 -12.02
N ASN A 193 -23.98 -2.40 -12.46
CA ASN A 193 -24.50 -2.98 -13.69
C ASN A 193 -25.81 -3.76 -13.46
N ASP A 194 -26.02 -4.31 -12.26
CA ASP A 194 -27.25 -5.03 -11.90
C ASP A 194 -28.44 -4.11 -11.56
N GLY A 195 -28.21 -2.79 -11.51
CA GLY A 195 -29.24 -1.76 -11.30
C GLY A 195 -29.85 -1.17 -12.59
N LYS A 196 -29.68 -1.82 -13.75
CA LYS A 196 -30.26 -1.41 -15.04
C LYS A 196 -31.19 -2.46 -15.62
#